data_AF-A0A962K2E7-F1
#
_entry.id   AF-A0A962K2E7-F1
#
_cell.length_a   1.000
_cell.length_b   1.000
_cell.length_c   1.000
_cell.angle_alpha   90.00
_cell.angle_beta   90.00
_cell.angle_gamma   90.00
#
_symmetry.space_group_name_H-M   'P 1'
#
loop_
_entity.id
_entity.type
_entity.pdbx_description
1 polymer ?
#
loop_
_entity_poly.entity_id
_entity_poly.type
_entity_poly.pdbx_seq_one_letter_code
_entity_poly.pdbx_strand_id
1 'polypeptide(L)'
;MINDDIETIESGYEFLLAYAAQGRPADMEATGPGPHARPTLQGMQQAMQNLVSEFSGSADNFEQLIADDCNKAGAALGFILAQKNIGSEMVDNLNASIHLRAVLTDLFLYGEAKEPSGDVKEQPLWEEAKR
;
A
#
# COMPACT_ATOMS: atom_id res chain seq x y z
N MET A 1 3.01 1.06 14.27
CA MET A 1 1.61 1.40 13.94
C MET A 1 1.56 2.04 12.56
N ILE A 2 1.93 3.32 12.37
CA ILE A 2 1.96 3.94 11.03
C ILE A 2 2.85 3.18 10.04
N ASN A 3 4.10 2.88 10.41
CA ASN A 3 5.02 2.16 9.52
C ASN A 3 4.51 0.76 9.16
N ASP A 4 3.83 0.07 10.09
CA ASP A 4 3.24 -1.25 9.84
C ASP A 4 2.05 -1.15 8.86
N ASP A 5 1.24 -0.09 8.97
CA ASP A 5 0.14 0.18 8.03
C ASP A 5 0.66 0.53 6.63
N ILE A 6 1.74 1.32 6.54
CA ILE A 6 2.44 1.62 5.28
C ILE A 6 2.97 0.33 4.66
N GLU A 7 3.72 -0.49 5.41
CA GLU A 7 4.24 -1.77 4.94
C GLU A 7 3.11 -2.72 4.49
N THR A 8 1.98 -2.72 5.19
CA THR A 8 0.80 -3.52 4.82
C THR A 8 0.23 -3.08 3.47
N ILE A 9 0.19 -1.78 3.18
CA ILE A 9 -0.29 -1.24 1.90
C ILE A 9 0.69 -1.54 0.78
N GLU A 10 1.99 -1.34 1.00
CA GLU A 10 3.05 -1.56 0.00
C GLU A 10 3.17 -3.04 -0.37
N SER A 11 3.36 -3.91 0.61
CA SER A 11 3.45 -5.36 0.40
C SER A 11 2.14 -5.93 -0.16
N GLY A 12 1.00 -5.37 0.25
CA GLY A 12 -0.30 -5.70 -0.30
C GLY A 12 -0.39 -5.37 -1.78
N TYR A 13 0.08 -4.20 -2.19
CA TYR A 13 0.10 -3.81 -3.60
C TYR A 13 1.05 -4.69 -4.43
N GLU A 14 2.24 -5.01 -3.92
CA GLU A 14 3.17 -5.94 -4.59
C GLU A 14 2.53 -7.32 -4.82
N PHE A 15 1.84 -7.84 -3.80
CA PHE A 15 1.06 -9.06 -3.93
C PHE A 15 0.00 -8.94 -5.03
N LEU A 16 -0.73 -7.81 -5.09
CA LEU A 16 -1.79 -7.61 -6.08
C LEU A 16 -1.24 -7.48 -7.51
N LEU A 17 -0.03 -6.96 -7.70
CA LEU A 17 0.65 -7.00 -9.00
C LEU A 17 0.92 -8.44 -9.44
N ALA A 18 1.45 -9.27 -8.54
CA ALA A 18 1.67 -10.68 -8.81
C ALA A 18 0.35 -11.45 -9.01
N TYR A 19 -0.71 -11.09 -8.30
CA TYR A 19 -2.04 -11.68 -8.46
C TYR A 19 -2.67 -11.33 -9.82
N ALA A 20 -2.59 -10.06 -10.24
CA ALA A 20 -3.06 -9.60 -11.55
C ALA A 20 -2.33 -10.35 -12.69
N ALA A 21 -1.01 -10.50 -12.60
CA ALA A 21 -0.19 -11.18 -13.60
C ALA A 21 -0.56 -12.66 -13.82
N GLN A 22 -1.26 -13.30 -12.89
CA GLN A 22 -1.65 -14.71 -13.00
C GLN A 22 -2.86 -14.93 -13.94
N GLY A 23 -3.61 -13.89 -14.29
CA GLY A 23 -4.76 -14.02 -15.22
C GLY A 23 -5.86 -14.98 -14.73
N ARG A 24 -6.02 -15.15 -13.41
CA ARG A 24 -7.00 -16.07 -12.82
C ARG A 24 -8.43 -15.55 -13.06
N PRO A 25 -9.34 -16.40 -13.58
CA PRO A 25 -10.74 -16.03 -13.69
C PRO A 25 -11.39 -15.96 -12.30
N ALA A 26 -12.38 -15.09 -12.14
CA ALA A 26 -12.97 -14.78 -10.84
C ALA A 26 -13.65 -16.00 -10.18
N ASP A 27 -14.28 -16.88 -10.96
CA ASP A 27 -14.94 -18.10 -10.47
C ASP A 27 -13.99 -19.08 -9.76
N MET A 28 -12.68 -18.98 -10.01
CA MET A 28 -11.65 -19.79 -9.35
C MET A 28 -11.16 -19.18 -8.03
N GLU A 29 -11.64 -18.01 -7.61
CA GLU A 29 -11.23 -17.41 -6.33
C GLU A 29 -11.64 -18.32 -5.15
N ALA A 30 -12.86 -18.86 -5.12
CA ALA A 30 -13.35 -19.61 -3.96
C ALA A 30 -12.90 -21.09 -3.93
N THR A 31 -12.47 -21.64 -5.07
CA THR A 31 -12.25 -23.08 -5.27
C THR A 31 -10.85 -23.44 -5.76
N GLY A 32 -10.09 -22.45 -6.25
CA GLY A 32 -8.72 -22.63 -6.73
C GLY A 32 -7.69 -22.66 -5.58
N PRO A 33 -6.47 -23.15 -5.85
CA PRO A 33 -5.38 -23.08 -4.88
C PRO A 33 -5.05 -21.61 -4.57
N GLY A 34 -4.77 -21.28 -3.31
CA GLY A 34 -4.38 -19.93 -2.90
C GLY A 34 -3.09 -19.43 -3.58
N PRO A 35 -2.66 -18.20 -3.27
CA PRO A 35 -3.29 -17.22 -2.39
C PRO A 35 -4.44 -16.45 -3.07
N HIS A 36 -5.41 -15.98 -2.27
CA HIS A 36 -6.59 -15.20 -2.73
C HIS A 36 -6.37 -13.70 -2.52
N ALA A 37 -6.98 -12.85 -3.34
CA ALA A 37 -6.80 -11.40 -3.25
C ALA A 37 -7.54 -10.77 -2.06
N ARG A 38 -8.68 -11.33 -1.66
CA ARG A 38 -9.56 -10.73 -0.65
C ARG A 38 -8.91 -10.45 0.70
N PRO A 39 -8.15 -11.37 1.34
CA PRO A 39 -7.51 -11.07 2.62
C PRO A 39 -6.52 -9.91 2.52
N THR A 40 -5.74 -9.84 1.44
CA THR A 40 -4.81 -8.74 1.18
C THR A 40 -5.56 -7.41 1.04
N LEU A 41 -6.62 -7.38 0.23
CA LEU A 41 -7.46 -6.19 0.05
C LEU A 41 -8.10 -5.72 1.35
N GLN A 42 -8.53 -6.64 2.22
CA GLN A 42 -9.06 -6.32 3.54
C GLN A 42 -8.00 -5.70 4.46
N GLY A 43 -6.79 -6.27 4.46
CA GLY A 43 -5.65 -5.72 5.21
C GLY A 43 -5.29 -4.31 4.74
N MET A 44 -5.16 -4.11 3.43
CA MET A 44 -4.92 -2.78 2.85
C MET A 44 -6.02 -1.78 3.19
N GLN A 45 -7.30 -2.18 3.11
CA GLN A 45 -8.42 -1.29 3.46
C GLN A 45 -8.37 -0.87 4.93
N GLN A 46 -8.05 -1.81 5.83
CA GLN A 46 -7.93 -1.50 7.25
C GLN A 46 -6.74 -0.58 7.54
N ALA A 47 -5.58 -0.84 6.92
CA ALA A 47 -4.40 0.01 7.05
C ALA A 47 -4.68 1.44 6.54
N MET A 48 -5.35 1.59 5.40
CA MET A 48 -5.78 2.90 4.89
C MET A 48 -6.72 3.63 5.86
N GLN A 49 -7.64 2.92 6.51
CA GLN A 49 -8.52 3.51 7.53
C GLN A 49 -7.74 3.97 8.77
N ASN A 50 -6.71 3.23 9.17
CA ASN A 50 -5.84 3.62 10.27
C ASN A 50 -5.06 4.90 9.92
N LEU A 51 -4.48 4.98 8.72
CA LEU A 51 -3.79 6.18 8.23
C LEU A 51 -4.71 7.40 8.16
N VAL A 52 -5.96 7.23 7.72
CA VAL A 52 -6.97 8.29 7.75
C VAL A 52 -7.21 8.77 9.19
N SER A 53 -7.37 7.84 10.13
CA SER A 53 -7.58 8.19 11.53
C SER A 53 -6.40 8.94 12.14
N GLU A 54 -5.18 8.60 11.75
CA GLU A 54 -3.96 9.23 12.24
C GLU A 54 -3.74 10.62 11.63
N PHE A 55 -3.91 10.75 10.32
CA PHE A 55 -3.51 11.96 9.59
C PHE A 55 -4.62 13.00 9.39
N SER A 56 -5.90 12.65 9.55
CA SER A 56 -7.02 13.58 9.34
C SER A 56 -7.02 14.81 10.27
N GLY A 57 -6.33 14.74 11.41
CA GLY A 57 -6.14 15.85 12.35
C GLY A 57 -4.75 16.50 12.30
N SER A 58 -3.88 16.06 11.40
CA SER A 58 -2.50 16.55 11.34
C SER A 58 -2.42 18.02 10.93
N ALA A 59 -1.42 18.74 11.44
CA ALA A 59 -1.09 20.08 10.98
C ALA A 59 -0.26 20.08 9.68
N ASP A 60 0.27 18.91 9.27
CA ASP A 60 1.00 18.74 8.02
C ASP A 60 0.02 18.54 6.85
N ASN A 61 0.10 19.42 5.86
CA ASN A 61 -0.77 19.38 4.69
C ASN A 61 -0.56 18.11 3.84
N PHE A 62 0.64 17.54 3.85
CA PHE A 62 0.93 16.32 3.09
C PHE A 62 0.35 15.09 3.77
N GLU A 63 0.36 15.04 5.11
CA GLU A 63 -0.33 13.99 5.86
C GLU A 63 -1.85 14.05 5.62
N GLN A 64 -2.44 15.25 5.60
CA GLN A 64 -3.86 15.41 5.22
C GLN A 64 -4.15 14.93 3.79
N LEU A 65 -3.24 15.20 2.83
CA LEU A 65 -3.37 14.69 1.46
C LEU A 65 -3.38 13.15 1.43
N ILE A 66 -2.47 12.50 2.17
CA ILE A 66 -2.43 11.03 2.30
C ILE A 66 -3.76 10.51 2.84
N ALA A 67 -4.34 11.16 3.86
CA ALA A 67 -5.65 10.77 4.39
C ALA A 67 -6.76 10.88 3.33
N ASP A 68 -6.80 11.97 2.57
CA ASP A 68 -7.78 12.17 1.51
C ASP A 68 -7.67 11.12 0.40
N ASP A 69 -6.46 10.77 0.00
CA ASP A 69 -6.24 9.75 -1.03
C ASP A 69 -6.49 8.34 -0.51
N CYS A 70 -6.20 8.05 0.77
CA CYS A 70 -6.61 6.81 1.43
C CYS A 70 -8.14 6.65 1.45
N ASN A 71 -8.89 7.72 1.71
CA ASN A 71 -10.37 7.70 1.63
C ASN A 71 -10.87 7.38 0.22
N LYS A 72 -10.29 8.02 -0.81
CA LYS A 72 -10.66 7.77 -2.22
C LYS A 72 -10.32 6.34 -2.65
N ALA A 73 -9.13 5.85 -2.31
CA ALA A 73 -8.70 4.48 -2.59
C ALA A 73 -9.56 3.46 -1.84
N GLY A 74 -9.89 3.73 -0.57
CA GLY A 74 -10.77 2.89 0.25
C GLY A 74 -12.15 2.67 -0.38
N ALA A 75 -12.71 3.68 -1.05
CA ALA A 75 -13.97 3.52 -1.80
C ALA A 75 -13.83 2.51 -2.97
N ALA A 76 -12.70 2.54 -3.69
CA ALA A 76 -12.42 1.58 -4.75
C ALA A 76 -12.21 0.16 -4.19
N LEU A 77 -11.43 0.02 -3.11
CA LEU A 77 -11.21 -1.27 -2.43
C LEU A 77 -12.54 -1.85 -1.93
N GLY A 78 -13.39 -1.04 -1.30
CA GLY A 78 -14.71 -1.45 -0.84
C GLY A 78 -15.62 -1.94 -1.96
N PHE A 79 -15.59 -1.27 -3.12
CA PHE A 79 -16.34 -1.71 -4.31
C PHE A 79 -15.88 -3.09 -4.82
N ILE A 80 -14.56 -3.33 -4.86
CA ILE A 80 -13.99 -4.64 -5.21
C ILE A 80 -14.35 -5.71 -4.16
N LEU A 81 -14.24 -5.38 -2.88
CA LEU A 81 -14.54 -6.30 -1.77
C LEU A 81 -16.03 -6.69 -1.72
N ALA A 82 -16.93 -5.85 -2.20
CA ALA A 82 -18.35 -6.17 -2.31
C ALA A 82 -18.66 -7.24 -3.38
N GLN A 83 -17.73 -7.53 -4.29
CA GLN A 83 -17.93 -8.55 -5.32
C GLN A 83 -17.84 -9.95 -4.71
N LYS A 84 -18.71 -10.85 -5.16
CA LYS A 84 -18.72 -12.25 -4.71
C LYS A 84 -17.37 -12.93 -4.93
N ASN A 85 -16.79 -12.67 -6.09
CA ASN A 85 -15.52 -13.22 -6.54
C ASN A 85 -14.64 -12.11 -7.09
N ILE A 86 -13.35 -12.16 -6.81
CA ILE A 86 -12.33 -11.18 -7.23
C ILE A 86 -11.35 -11.92 -8.14
N GLY A 87 -11.37 -11.60 -9.44
CA GLY A 87 -10.46 -12.18 -10.44
C GLY A 87 -9.28 -11.26 -10.76
N SER A 88 -8.29 -11.78 -11.49
CA SER A 88 -7.06 -11.04 -11.82
C SER A 88 -7.31 -9.76 -12.61
N GLU A 89 -8.22 -9.75 -13.61
CA GLU A 89 -8.55 -8.52 -14.36
C GLU A 89 -9.17 -7.43 -13.46
N MET A 90 -9.95 -7.83 -12.47
CA MET A 90 -10.55 -6.89 -11.52
C MET A 90 -9.47 -6.24 -10.65
N VAL A 91 -8.50 -7.04 -10.20
CA VAL A 91 -7.32 -6.55 -9.47
C VAL A 91 -6.42 -5.70 -10.37
N ASP A 92 -6.24 -6.06 -11.63
CA ASP A 92 -5.44 -5.28 -12.58
C ASP A 92 -6.04 -3.89 -12.81
N ASN A 93 -7.36 -3.81 -13.03
CA ASN A 93 -8.08 -2.55 -13.13
C ASN A 93 -8.00 -1.72 -11.83
N LEU A 94 -8.02 -2.38 -10.67
CA LEU A 94 -7.81 -1.70 -9.39
C LEU A 94 -6.38 -1.14 -9.28
N ASN A 95 -5.37 -1.91 -9.66
CA ASN A 95 -3.96 -1.47 -9.66
C ASN A 95 -3.72 -0.30 -10.63
N ALA A 96 -4.47 -0.25 -11.74
CA ALA A 96 -4.46 0.87 -12.68
C ALA A 96 -5.21 2.12 -12.17
N SER A 97 -5.99 2.01 -11.09
CA SER A 97 -6.74 3.13 -10.52
C SER A 97 -5.81 4.24 -10.04
N ILE A 98 -6.07 5.46 -10.51
CA ILE A 98 -5.28 6.64 -10.12
C ILE A 98 -5.30 6.86 -8.60
N HIS A 99 -6.40 6.55 -7.93
CA HIS A 99 -6.54 6.76 -6.49
C HIS A 99 -5.66 5.81 -5.68
N LEU A 100 -5.55 4.54 -6.10
CA LEU A 100 -4.66 3.59 -5.43
C LEU A 100 -3.19 3.96 -5.67
N ARG A 101 -2.86 4.39 -6.88
CA ARG A 101 -1.51 4.82 -7.23
C ARG A 101 -1.09 6.12 -6.53
N ALA A 102 -2.03 7.03 -6.27
CA ALA A 102 -1.78 8.24 -5.50
C ALA A 102 -1.30 7.88 -4.09
N VAL A 103 -2.08 7.06 -3.36
CA VAL A 103 -1.70 6.58 -2.01
C VAL A 103 -0.28 6.00 -2.01
N LEU A 104 0.03 5.06 -2.90
CA LEU A 104 1.35 4.43 -2.92
C LEU A 104 2.47 5.43 -3.20
N THR A 105 2.25 6.35 -4.14
CA THR A 105 3.25 7.36 -4.48
C THR A 105 3.49 8.32 -3.31
N ASP A 106 2.42 8.71 -2.62
CA ASP A 106 2.50 9.57 -1.45
C ASP A 106 3.21 8.88 -0.29
N LEU A 107 2.93 7.59 -0.04
CA LEU A 107 3.58 6.81 1.01
C LEU A 107 5.08 6.63 0.75
N PHE A 108 5.49 6.31 -0.49
CA PHE A 108 6.91 6.25 -0.83
C PHE A 108 7.62 7.59 -0.65
N LEU A 109 6.98 8.69 -1.09
CA LEU A 109 7.53 10.03 -0.90
C LEU A 109 7.60 10.41 0.58
N TYR A 110 6.56 10.12 1.35
CA TYR A 110 6.48 10.37 2.79
C TYR A 110 7.57 9.61 3.55
N GLY A 111 7.70 8.30 3.27
CA GLY A 111 8.70 7.42 3.86
C GLY A 111 10.11 7.93 3.57
N GLU A 112 10.46 8.15 2.31
CA GLU A 112 11.79 8.63 1.91
C GLU A 112 12.10 10.03 2.47
N ALA A 113 11.10 10.91 2.60
CA ALA A 113 11.30 12.24 3.18
C ALA A 113 11.52 12.22 4.70
N LYS A 114 10.91 11.28 5.43
CA LYS A 114 11.04 11.15 6.89
C LYS A 114 12.23 10.28 7.30
N GLU A 115 12.50 9.21 6.55
CA GLU A 115 13.58 8.26 6.77
C GLU A 115 14.28 7.95 5.43
N PRO A 116 15.20 8.82 4.97
CA PRO A 116 15.87 8.64 3.68
C PRO A 116 16.65 7.32 3.60
N SER A 117 16.48 6.61 2.48
CA SER A 117 17.18 5.35 2.23
C SER A 117 18.64 5.62 1.84
N GLY A 118 19.49 5.83 2.85
CA GLY A 118 20.92 6.05 2.58
C GLY A 118 21.69 6.84 3.63
N ASP A 119 21.25 6.89 4.89
CA ASP A 119 22.15 7.28 5.98
C ASP A 119 23.31 6.28 6.06
N VAL A 120 24.34 6.54 5.26
CA VAL A 120 25.70 6.09 5.50
C VAL A 120 25.97 6.55 6.92
N LYS A 121 26.05 5.60 7.86
CA LYS A 121 26.68 5.86 9.16
C LYS A 121 28.02 6.48 8.82
N GLU A 122 28.17 7.80 9.00
CA GLU A 122 29.46 8.46 8.87
C GLU A 122 30.41 7.66 9.76
N GLN A 123 31.33 6.92 9.14
CA GLN A 123 32.41 6.33 9.90
C GLN A 123 33.17 7.50 10.50
N PRO A 124 33.33 7.55 11.82
CA PRO A 124 34.03 8.65 12.44
C PRO A 124 35.43 8.78 11.81
N LEU A 125 35.82 10.00 11.46
CA LEU A 125 37.12 10.35 10.85
C LEU A 125 38.35 9.71 11.53
N TRP A 126 38.24 9.27 12.78
CA TRP A 126 39.32 8.60 13.53
C TRP A 126 39.53 7.12 13.16
N GLU A 127 38.59 6.46 12.47
CA GLU A 127 38.76 5.10 11.93
C GLU A 127 39.62 5.12 10.64
N GLU A 128 39.50 6.17 9.82
CA GLU A 128 40.29 6.34 8.59
C GLU A 128 41.76 6.67 8.90
N ALA A 129 42.01 7.40 9.99
CA ALA A 129 43.36 7.78 10.44
C ALA A 129 44.21 6.62 11.00
N LYS A 130 43.68 5.38 11.03
CA LYS A 130 44.37 4.17 11.52
C LYS A 130 44.79 3.20 10.41
N ARG A 131 44.62 3.57 9.13
CA ARG A 131 45.10 2.77 7.98
C ARG A 131 46.40 3.31 7.40
#